data_AF-A0A7L9S8D1-F1
#
_entry.id   AF-A0A7L9S8D1-F1
#
_cell.length_a   1.000
_cell.length_b   1.000
_cell.length_c   1.000
_cell.angle_alpha   90.00
_cell.angle_beta   90.00
_cell.angle_gamma   90.00
#
_symmetry.space_group_name_H-M   'P 1'
#
loop_
_entity.id
_entity.type
_entity.pdbx_description
1 polymer ?
#
loop_
_entity_poly.entity_id
_entity_poly.type
_entity_poly.pdbx_seq_one_letter_code
_entity_poly.pdbx_strand_id
1 'polypeptide(L)'
;MNKIKPRLIGDEHLRDVALAVAGYCMNSSQPDSSIPSGATAKYIIEKYPNIRSVISKLDMENCDSHPDLTITLSDDCVVAVNLYKIKGKGNIQPKNLGAKSFLSTYFQSQKLQDDFNHEFERAYRKFLLSTAEIISGQSFESIDTKEIRSYIRNQTNSFTNEIEPFRERLLYHMREKCFLLLSNEYNEKSESIRNAFNELFMTDSVNIICRYKDNNEVIDVEEFKAEIDKIDEISVSKVGTYSLGITAEEHTLLIRFKFESGPSSSVKLATSFKVAQKTDEVKKGNLKSIATFNSTLGERLRKTSNKKDSDAIGKCSEAIFYYTVLQANSSLRRVDENKYIEMFEKYSVLVPNKDIENIIHTTAQTITKLQKYLEEKHGQYTIDSIELVPDSYIADRLDTADIELILRSNSKYIIEPISVKATALKTGKITSKNAGVGQIMGPTYFDMDQKALTALVSQLKEEYNKGAITHRDAQESVSSNIGKQLSDAPIEKLKGGVEALLGKALVVIVFYKVNSCLIHEHGSSISDIEVQRDTPTKIQNTIRWGNGSAEISIRVKFSAGQNKGWSSLKLACDYNYALS
;
A
#
# COMPACT_ATOMS: atom_id res chain seq x y z
N MET A 1 -11.26 20.83 -28.81
CA MET A 1 -12.46 20.25 -28.15
C MET A 1 -12.48 20.71 -26.70
N ASN A 2 -13.39 21.63 -26.35
CA ASN A 2 -13.57 22.04 -24.95
C ASN A 2 -14.05 20.84 -24.13
N LYS A 3 -13.27 20.42 -23.13
CA LYS A 3 -13.68 19.39 -22.18
C LYS A 3 -14.88 19.91 -21.38
N ILE A 4 -16.08 19.42 -21.70
CA ILE A 4 -17.29 19.68 -20.91
C ILE A 4 -17.05 19.18 -19.48
N LYS A 5 -17.36 20.00 -18.48
CA LYS A 5 -17.11 19.67 -17.07
C LYS A 5 -18.15 18.63 -16.58
N PRO A 6 -17.75 17.58 -15.84
CA PRO A 6 -18.66 16.55 -15.34
C PRO A 6 -19.87 17.07 -14.54
N ARG A 7 -19.70 18.16 -13.78
CA ARG A 7 -20.78 18.81 -13.02
C ARG A 7 -21.92 19.28 -13.93
N LEU A 8 -21.60 19.84 -15.10
CA LEU A 8 -22.61 20.33 -16.05
C LEU A 8 -23.48 19.18 -16.58
N ILE A 9 -22.87 18.02 -16.86
CA ILE A 9 -23.58 16.84 -17.37
C ILE A 9 -24.54 16.29 -16.30
N GLY A 10 -24.10 16.27 -15.04
CA GLY A 10 -24.93 15.81 -13.92
C GLY A 10 -26.10 16.77 -13.64
N ASP A 11 -25.82 18.07 -13.55
CA ASP A 11 -26.83 19.10 -13.28
C ASP A 11 -27.88 19.18 -14.41
N GLU A 12 -27.47 19.02 -15.67
CA GLU A 12 -28.37 18.97 -16.82
C GLU A 12 -29.27 17.73 -16.77
N HIS A 13 -28.70 16.55 -16.53
CA HIS A 13 -29.48 15.33 -16.38
C HIS A 13 -30.51 15.43 -15.25
N LEU A 14 -30.10 15.94 -14.08
CA LEU A 14 -30.98 16.18 -12.95
C LEU A 14 -32.15 17.10 -13.34
N ARG A 15 -31.86 18.25 -13.95
CA ARG A 15 -32.89 19.21 -14.37
C ARG A 15 -33.90 18.56 -15.32
N ASP A 16 -33.43 17.80 -16.30
CA ASP A 16 -34.28 17.15 -17.28
C ASP A 16 -35.18 16.07 -16.65
N VAL A 17 -34.64 15.29 -15.70
CA VAL A 17 -35.44 14.31 -14.93
C VAL A 17 -36.51 15.03 -14.10
N ALA A 18 -36.15 16.12 -13.39
CA ALA A 18 -37.08 16.90 -12.59
C ALA A 18 -38.24 17.45 -13.44
N LEU A 19 -37.93 18.01 -14.61
CA LEU A 19 -38.93 18.54 -15.54
C LEU A 19 -39.86 17.45 -16.08
N ALA A 20 -39.31 16.29 -16.43
CA ALA A 20 -40.09 15.15 -16.92
C ALA A 20 -41.05 14.61 -15.85
N VAL A 21 -40.58 14.45 -14.61
CA VAL A 21 -41.42 14.02 -13.48
C VAL A 21 -42.49 15.09 -13.15
N ALA A 22 -42.12 16.37 -13.13
CA ALA A 22 -43.08 17.46 -12.92
C ALA A 22 -44.15 17.51 -14.03
N GLY A 23 -43.77 17.29 -15.29
CA GLY A 23 -44.70 17.20 -16.42
C GLY A 23 -45.71 16.05 -16.28
N TYR A 24 -45.28 14.92 -15.73
CA TYR A 24 -46.18 13.83 -15.36
C TYR A 24 -47.14 14.22 -14.22
N CYS A 25 -46.65 14.90 -13.18
CA CYS A 25 -47.49 15.34 -12.06
C CYS A 25 -48.60 16.31 -12.49
N MET A 26 -48.30 17.21 -13.44
CA MET A 26 -49.28 18.21 -13.90
C MET A 26 -50.30 17.62 -14.88
N ASN A 27 -49.85 16.83 -15.86
CA ASN A 27 -50.65 16.49 -17.04
C ASN A 27 -50.67 14.98 -17.37
N SER A 28 -50.11 14.12 -16.51
CA SER A 28 -49.91 12.68 -16.77
C SER A 28 -49.14 12.37 -18.07
N SER A 29 -48.28 13.30 -18.51
CA SER A 29 -47.45 13.13 -19.71
C SER A 29 -46.37 12.08 -19.47
N GLN A 30 -46.27 11.09 -20.37
CA GLN A 30 -45.25 10.05 -20.27
C GLN A 30 -43.90 10.54 -20.82
N PRO A 31 -42.80 10.35 -20.08
CA PRO A 31 -41.48 10.78 -20.52
C PRO A 31 -40.91 9.90 -21.64
N ASP A 32 -40.05 10.49 -22.50
CA ASP A 32 -39.38 9.77 -23.58
C ASP A 32 -38.28 8.83 -23.06
N SER A 33 -38.57 7.53 -23.06
CA SER A 33 -37.63 6.51 -22.57
C SER A 33 -36.45 6.23 -23.49
N SER A 34 -36.37 6.86 -24.68
CA SER A 34 -35.22 6.69 -25.58
C SER A 34 -33.97 7.47 -25.12
N ILE A 35 -34.16 8.46 -24.24
CA ILE A 35 -33.08 9.28 -23.69
C ILE A 35 -32.87 9.00 -22.19
N PRO A 36 -31.66 9.23 -21.64
CA PRO A 36 -31.33 8.86 -20.26
C PRO A 36 -32.23 9.52 -19.20
N SER A 37 -32.52 10.82 -19.33
CA SER A 37 -33.37 11.54 -18.39
C SER A 37 -34.82 11.05 -18.42
N GLY A 38 -35.39 10.83 -19.60
CA GLY A 38 -36.76 10.34 -19.72
C GLY A 38 -36.92 8.88 -19.27
N ALA A 39 -35.94 8.01 -19.54
CA ALA A 39 -35.93 6.65 -18.98
C ALA A 39 -35.85 6.64 -17.44
N THR A 40 -35.03 7.53 -16.87
CA THR A 40 -34.90 7.69 -15.41
C THR A 40 -36.21 8.21 -14.79
N ALA A 41 -36.81 9.23 -15.40
CA ALA A 41 -38.09 9.77 -14.96
C ALA A 41 -39.20 8.72 -15.03
N LYS A 42 -39.24 7.93 -16.11
CA LYS A 42 -40.19 6.82 -16.26
C LYS A 42 -40.06 5.82 -15.12
N TYR A 43 -38.84 5.40 -14.81
CA TYR A 43 -38.57 4.48 -13.69
C TYR A 43 -39.08 5.04 -12.35
N ILE A 44 -38.83 6.33 -12.08
CA ILE A 44 -39.33 7.02 -10.87
C ILE A 44 -40.87 6.97 -10.80
N ILE A 45 -41.54 7.31 -11.90
CA ILE A 45 -43.00 7.34 -12.00
C ILE A 45 -43.61 5.95 -11.82
N GLU A 46 -43.02 4.94 -12.44
CA GLU A 46 -43.47 3.54 -12.31
C GLU A 46 -43.30 3.02 -10.87
N LYS A 47 -42.21 3.41 -10.20
CA LYS A 47 -41.95 3.04 -8.81
C LYS A 47 -42.86 3.77 -7.82
N TYR A 48 -43.17 5.04 -8.09
CA TYR A 48 -44.02 5.88 -7.25
C TYR A 48 -45.21 6.39 -8.07
N PRO A 49 -46.28 5.60 -8.27
CA PRO A 49 -47.41 6.00 -9.10
C PRO A 49 -48.26 7.12 -8.49
N ASN A 50 -48.09 7.42 -7.20
CA ASN A 50 -48.82 8.43 -6.44
C ASN A 50 -47.99 9.69 -6.16
N ILE A 51 -47.07 10.07 -7.04
CA ILE A 51 -46.32 11.32 -6.89
C ILE A 51 -47.27 12.52 -6.98
N ARG A 52 -47.20 13.41 -5.99
CA ARG A 52 -47.89 14.70 -5.98
C ARG A 52 -47.01 15.82 -6.51
N SER A 53 -45.74 15.86 -6.09
CA SER A 53 -44.80 16.92 -6.47
C SER A 53 -43.36 16.44 -6.42
N VAL A 54 -42.49 17.13 -7.16
CA VAL A 54 -41.04 16.92 -7.18
C VAL A 54 -40.33 18.27 -7.06
N ILE A 55 -39.25 18.32 -6.28
CA ILE A 55 -38.38 19.48 -6.12
C ILE A 55 -36.94 19.06 -6.42
N SER A 56 -36.23 19.83 -7.25
CA SER A 56 -34.81 19.62 -7.51
C SER A 56 -33.94 20.39 -6.52
N LYS A 57 -32.80 19.82 -6.08
CA LYS A 57 -31.83 20.59 -5.29
C LYS A 57 -31.31 21.84 -5.99
N LEU A 58 -31.37 21.90 -7.32
CA LEU A 58 -30.93 23.07 -8.10
C LEU A 58 -31.82 24.29 -7.86
N ASP A 59 -33.02 24.08 -7.32
CA ASP A 59 -33.99 25.13 -6.98
C ASP A 59 -33.87 25.58 -5.50
N MET A 60 -32.94 24.98 -4.74
CA MET A 60 -32.75 25.24 -3.30
C MET A 60 -31.48 26.04 -3.02
N GLU A 61 -31.50 26.86 -1.95
CA GLU A 61 -30.28 27.46 -1.39
C GLU A 61 -29.34 26.36 -0.88
N ASN A 62 -28.02 26.53 -1.07
CA ASN A 62 -27.02 25.53 -0.72
C ASN A 62 -27.27 24.14 -1.34
N CYS A 63 -27.55 24.10 -2.65
CA CYS A 63 -27.93 22.88 -3.38
C CYS A 63 -27.10 21.61 -3.04
N ASP A 64 -25.80 21.73 -2.76
CA ASP A 64 -24.93 20.59 -2.42
C ASP A 64 -25.27 19.91 -1.06
N SER A 65 -26.14 20.49 -0.22
CA SER A 65 -26.64 19.88 1.02
C SER A 65 -27.95 19.12 0.89
N HIS A 66 -28.56 19.08 -0.30
CA HIS A 66 -29.87 18.46 -0.55
C HIS A 66 -29.75 17.23 -1.46
N PRO A 67 -30.67 16.24 -1.36
CA PRO A 67 -30.75 15.13 -2.31
C PRO A 67 -31.10 15.68 -3.70
N ASP A 68 -30.72 14.96 -4.76
CA ASP A 68 -30.93 15.43 -6.14
C ASP A 68 -32.39 15.79 -6.40
N LEU A 69 -33.32 14.90 -6.03
CA LEU A 69 -34.75 15.16 -6.03
C LEU A 69 -35.36 14.88 -4.65
N THR A 70 -36.33 15.72 -4.28
CA THR A 70 -37.26 15.47 -3.18
C THR A 70 -38.65 15.23 -3.77
N ILE A 71 -39.17 14.01 -3.61
CA ILE A 71 -40.49 13.61 -4.12
C ILE A 71 -41.47 13.61 -2.96
N THR A 72 -42.63 14.24 -3.13
CA THR A 72 -43.73 14.15 -2.18
C THR A 72 -44.87 13.34 -2.79
N LEU A 73 -45.29 12.29 -2.09
CA LEU A 73 -46.37 11.41 -2.49
C LEU A 73 -47.73 11.95 -2.00
N SER A 74 -48.82 11.38 -2.52
CA SER A 74 -50.19 11.79 -2.17
C SER A 74 -50.56 11.59 -0.69
N ASP A 75 -49.83 10.74 0.03
CA ASP A 75 -49.98 10.48 1.47
C ASP A 75 -49.04 11.36 2.33
N ASP A 76 -48.46 12.42 1.74
CA ASP A 76 -47.46 13.31 2.34
C ASP A 76 -46.12 12.63 2.71
N CYS A 77 -45.91 11.38 2.30
CA CYS A 77 -44.61 10.73 2.42
C CYS A 77 -43.58 11.45 1.52
N VAL A 78 -42.38 11.67 2.07
CA VAL A 78 -41.28 12.33 1.37
C VAL A 78 -40.20 11.31 1.06
N VAL A 79 -39.84 11.20 -0.21
CA VAL A 79 -38.79 10.29 -0.71
C VAL A 79 -37.62 11.12 -1.22
N ALA A 80 -36.45 10.91 -0.64
CA ALA A 80 -35.19 11.46 -1.12
C ALA A 80 -34.60 10.57 -2.23
N VAL A 81 -34.32 11.16 -3.40
CA VAL A 81 -33.78 10.44 -4.56
C VAL A 81 -32.47 11.07 -5.00
N ASN A 82 -31.43 10.24 -5.18
CA ASN A 82 -30.16 10.61 -5.81
C ASN A 82 -30.07 10.00 -7.21
N LEU A 83 -29.53 10.75 -8.17
CA LEU A 83 -29.50 10.38 -9.59
C LEU A 83 -28.07 10.24 -10.09
N TYR A 84 -27.81 9.13 -10.78
CA TYR A 84 -26.51 8.85 -11.38
C TYR A 84 -26.64 8.57 -12.86
N LYS A 85 -25.99 9.38 -13.69
CA LYS A 85 -25.84 9.13 -15.13
C LYS A 85 -24.47 8.53 -15.41
N ILE A 86 -24.41 7.24 -15.74
CA ILE A 86 -23.16 6.47 -15.84
C ILE A 86 -22.97 5.89 -17.24
N LYS A 87 -21.80 6.11 -17.83
CA LYS A 87 -21.47 5.50 -19.13
C LYS A 87 -21.08 4.02 -18.96
N GLY A 88 -21.80 3.12 -19.64
CA GLY A 88 -21.53 1.69 -19.66
C GLY A 88 -21.47 1.06 -18.25
N LYS A 89 -20.42 0.27 -18.01
CA LYS A 89 -20.14 -0.38 -16.72
C LYS A 89 -19.28 0.48 -15.78
N GLY A 90 -19.33 1.80 -15.91
CA GLY A 90 -18.60 2.71 -15.03
C GLY A 90 -19.01 2.57 -13.56
N ASN A 91 -18.12 2.96 -12.65
CA ASN A 91 -18.40 2.99 -11.21
C ASN A 91 -19.27 4.20 -10.86
N ILE A 92 -20.11 4.04 -9.83
CA ILE A 92 -20.90 5.13 -9.24
C ILE A 92 -19.96 5.97 -8.37
N GLN A 93 -20.02 7.30 -8.45
CA GLN A 93 -19.18 8.21 -7.65
C GLN A 93 -20.07 9.13 -6.81
N PRO A 94 -20.27 8.85 -5.52
CA PRO A 94 -21.22 9.61 -4.71
C PRO A 94 -20.65 10.95 -4.22
N LYS A 95 -19.47 10.95 -3.57
CA LYS A 95 -18.85 12.15 -2.97
C LYS A 95 -17.32 12.07 -2.97
N ASN A 96 -16.65 13.19 -3.17
CA ASN A 96 -15.21 13.28 -2.84
C ASN A 96 -15.09 13.73 -1.37
N LEU A 97 -14.29 13.04 -0.57
CA LEU A 97 -14.14 13.33 0.86
C LEU A 97 -12.80 14.02 1.12
N GLY A 98 -12.76 14.88 2.14
CA GLY A 98 -11.51 15.44 2.67
C GLY A 98 -10.74 14.40 3.46
N ALA A 99 -9.46 14.16 3.14
CA ALA A 99 -8.66 13.15 3.83
C ALA A 99 -8.44 13.43 5.33
N LYS A 100 -8.57 14.70 5.75
CA LYS A 100 -8.34 15.12 7.15
C LYS A 100 -9.57 15.06 8.07
N SER A 101 -10.74 14.69 7.54
CA SER A 101 -11.99 14.68 8.32
C SER A 101 -12.92 13.50 8.05
N PHE A 102 -12.63 12.65 7.06
CA PHE A 102 -13.57 11.59 6.67
C PHE A 102 -13.83 10.55 7.77
N LEU A 103 -12.86 10.25 8.63
CA LEU A 103 -13.04 9.28 9.72
C LEU A 103 -13.91 9.90 10.83
N SER A 104 -13.71 11.17 11.16
CA SER A 104 -14.57 11.85 12.14
C SER A 104 -15.99 12.05 11.60
N THR A 105 -16.13 12.34 10.30
CA THR A 105 -17.44 12.63 9.69
C THR A 105 -18.25 11.36 9.45
N TYR A 106 -17.70 10.38 8.73
CA TYR A 106 -18.47 9.22 8.26
C TYR A 106 -18.32 8.00 9.18
N PHE A 107 -17.15 7.81 9.78
CA PHE A 107 -16.92 6.73 10.75
C PHE A 107 -17.27 7.17 12.17
N GLN A 108 -17.64 8.44 12.38
CA GLN A 108 -18.01 9.01 13.68
C GLN A 108 -16.94 8.82 14.76
N SER A 109 -15.66 8.77 14.37
CA SER A 109 -14.55 8.50 15.28
C SER A 109 -13.47 9.57 15.18
N GLN A 110 -13.47 10.49 16.15
CA GLN A 110 -12.43 11.52 16.25
C GLN A 110 -11.05 10.91 16.55
N LYS A 111 -11.00 9.87 17.40
CA LYS A 111 -9.75 9.16 17.73
C LYS A 111 -9.07 8.61 16.48
N LEU A 112 -9.82 7.91 15.62
CA LEU A 112 -9.27 7.39 14.35
C LEU A 112 -8.79 8.53 13.44
N GLN A 113 -9.53 9.63 13.41
CA GLN A 113 -9.16 10.80 12.61
C GLN A 113 -7.85 11.43 13.10
N ASP A 114 -7.65 11.52 14.41
CA ASP A 114 -6.44 12.06 15.02
C ASP A 114 -5.24 11.14 14.76
N ASP A 115 -5.40 9.83 14.95
CA ASP A 115 -4.38 8.82 14.66
C ASP A 115 -3.96 8.81 13.17
N PHE A 116 -4.93 8.99 12.27
CA PHE A 116 -4.67 9.12 10.84
C PHE A 116 -3.98 10.45 10.52
N ASN A 117 -4.45 11.57 11.08
CA ASN A 117 -3.91 12.90 10.80
C ASN A 117 -2.46 13.05 11.26
N HIS A 118 -2.10 12.47 12.41
CA HIS A 118 -0.72 12.46 12.90
C HIS A 118 0.24 11.86 11.86
N GLU A 119 -0.12 10.71 11.30
CA GLU A 119 0.67 10.03 10.28
C GLU A 119 0.63 10.75 8.92
N PHE A 120 -0.56 11.24 8.53
CA PHE A 120 -0.74 12.01 7.31
C PHE A 120 0.18 13.22 7.26
N GLU A 121 0.25 14.02 8.33
CA GLU A 121 1.02 15.26 8.37
C GLU A 121 2.52 14.99 8.28
N ARG A 122 2.99 13.97 9.00
CA ARG A 122 4.38 13.50 8.94
C ARG A 122 4.76 13.06 7.52
N ALA A 123 3.95 12.21 6.90
CA ALA A 123 4.22 11.66 5.58
C ALA A 123 4.10 12.73 4.48
N TYR A 124 3.10 13.60 4.56
CA TYR A 124 2.89 14.68 3.60
C TYR A 124 4.03 15.70 3.65
N ARG A 125 4.51 16.06 4.85
CA ARG A 125 5.69 16.93 4.97
C ARG A 125 6.92 16.29 4.36
N LYS A 126 7.17 14.99 4.58
CA LYS A 126 8.27 14.25 3.95
C LYS A 126 8.18 14.26 2.42
N PHE A 127 6.97 14.06 1.88
CA PHE A 127 6.72 14.17 0.44
C PHE A 127 7.07 15.57 -0.10
N LEU A 128 6.63 16.63 0.59
CA LEU A 128 6.92 18.01 0.20
C LEU A 128 8.41 18.33 0.26
N LEU A 129 9.11 17.89 1.31
CA LEU A 129 10.56 18.06 1.42
C LEU A 129 11.29 17.38 0.27
N SER A 130 11.04 16.09 0.03
CA SER A 130 11.68 15.35 -1.06
C SER A 130 11.37 15.96 -2.43
N THR A 131 10.16 16.50 -2.61
CA THR A 131 9.76 17.20 -3.85
C THR A 131 10.48 18.54 -4.01
N ALA A 132 10.62 19.34 -2.96
CA ALA A 132 11.35 20.60 -3.04
C ALA A 132 12.86 20.39 -3.23
N GLU A 133 13.43 19.39 -2.56
CA GLU A 133 14.83 19.02 -2.67
C GLU A 133 15.19 18.53 -4.07
N ILE A 134 14.34 17.70 -4.71
CA ILE A 134 14.59 17.24 -6.07
C ILE A 134 14.49 18.38 -7.10
N ILE A 135 13.62 19.36 -6.88
CA ILE A 135 13.44 20.52 -7.76
C ILE A 135 14.58 21.53 -7.61
N SER A 136 15.01 21.80 -6.38
CA SER A 136 15.95 22.87 -6.06
C SER A 136 17.43 22.44 -5.99
N GLY A 137 17.69 21.17 -5.69
CA GLY A 137 19.01 20.67 -5.31
C GLY A 137 19.49 21.11 -3.91
N GLN A 138 18.64 21.72 -3.09
CA GLN A 138 18.97 22.23 -1.75
C GLN A 138 18.04 21.63 -0.69
N SER A 139 18.47 21.57 0.57
CA SER A 139 17.64 21.06 1.68
C SER A 139 16.65 22.10 2.21
N PHE A 140 15.43 21.64 2.52
CA PHE A 140 14.31 22.45 3.03
C PHE A 140 13.93 22.08 4.48
N GLU A 141 14.77 21.33 5.20
CA GLU A 141 14.39 20.69 6.49
C GLU A 141 13.85 21.66 7.56
N SER A 142 14.36 22.91 7.61
CA SER A 142 13.94 23.94 8.57
C SER A 142 12.77 24.82 8.11
N ILE A 143 12.27 24.61 6.89
CA ILE A 143 11.25 25.46 6.28
C ILE A 143 9.84 24.94 6.65
N ASP A 144 8.91 25.87 6.85
CA ASP A 144 7.51 25.55 7.15
C ASP A 144 6.80 24.90 5.94
N THR A 145 5.84 24.04 6.24
CA THR A 145 5.05 23.30 5.24
C THR A 145 4.35 24.24 4.25
N LYS A 146 3.83 25.38 4.70
CA LYS A 146 3.12 26.35 3.84
C LYS A 146 4.08 26.98 2.83
N GLU A 147 5.29 27.30 3.26
CA GLU A 147 6.34 27.90 2.43
C GLU A 147 6.85 26.89 1.39
N ILE A 148 7.10 25.63 1.80
CA ILE A 148 7.50 24.56 0.87
C ILE A 148 6.43 24.37 -0.21
N ARG A 149 5.15 24.34 0.18
CA ARG A 149 4.03 24.22 -0.79
C ARG A 149 4.01 25.40 -1.78
N SER A 150 4.22 26.62 -1.29
CA SER A 150 4.27 27.82 -2.13
C SER A 150 5.43 27.75 -3.12
N TYR A 151 6.60 27.31 -2.66
CA TYR A 151 7.77 27.09 -3.51
C TYR A 151 7.45 26.08 -4.63
N ILE A 152 6.98 24.87 -4.28
CA ILE A 152 6.67 23.82 -5.25
C ILE A 152 5.64 24.30 -6.28
N ARG A 153 4.59 25.00 -5.84
CA ARG A 153 3.55 25.54 -6.72
C ARG A 153 4.11 26.51 -7.76
N ASN A 154 5.10 27.31 -7.38
CA ASN A 154 5.73 28.28 -8.29
C ASN A 154 6.68 27.60 -9.28
N GLN A 155 7.17 26.39 -8.98
CA GLN A 155 8.10 25.66 -9.84
C GLN A 155 7.41 24.65 -10.76
N THR A 156 6.39 23.95 -10.27
CA THR A 156 5.69 22.92 -11.05
C THR A 156 4.23 22.74 -10.65
N ASN A 157 3.39 22.43 -11.64
CA ASN A 157 1.98 22.12 -11.49
C ASN A 157 1.64 20.65 -11.75
N SER A 158 2.62 19.82 -12.15
CA SER A 158 2.40 18.42 -12.52
C SER A 158 3.36 17.48 -11.78
N PHE A 159 2.95 16.22 -11.63
CA PHE A 159 3.83 15.15 -11.18
C PHE A 159 4.73 14.73 -12.34
N THR A 160 6.02 15.10 -12.27
CA THR A 160 7.03 14.62 -13.23
C THR A 160 7.51 13.24 -12.85
N ASN A 161 8.28 12.58 -13.72
CA ASN A 161 8.83 11.25 -13.46
C ASN A 161 9.72 11.21 -12.21
N GLU A 162 10.37 12.32 -11.86
CA GLU A 162 11.21 12.47 -10.67
C GLU A 162 10.38 12.63 -9.38
N ILE A 163 9.17 13.19 -9.49
CA ILE A 163 8.28 13.45 -8.34
C ILE A 163 7.34 12.27 -8.10
N GLU A 164 6.96 11.54 -9.15
CA GLU A 164 5.98 10.46 -9.08
C GLU A 164 6.33 9.42 -8.00
N PRO A 165 7.59 8.94 -7.84
CA PRO A 165 7.94 7.99 -6.78
C PRO A 165 7.61 8.49 -5.36
N PHE A 166 7.72 9.79 -5.11
CA PHE A 166 7.36 10.37 -3.80
C PHE A 166 5.83 10.43 -3.63
N ARG A 167 5.09 10.72 -4.70
CA ARG A 167 3.63 10.68 -4.70
C ARG A 167 3.13 9.25 -4.47
N GLU A 168 3.66 8.27 -5.17
CA GLU A 168 3.26 6.86 -5.02
C GLU A 168 3.49 6.38 -3.59
N ARG A 169 4.67 6.68 -3.03
CA ARG A 169 5.01 6.38 -1.63
C ARG A 169 4.01 6.98 -0.66
N LEU A 170 3.69 8.27 -0.81
CA LEU A 170 2.73 8.92 0.09
C LEU A 170 1.35 8.27 0.02
N LEU A 171 0.81 8.10 -1.20
CA LEU A 171 -0.55 7.58 -1.36
C LEU A 171 -0.67 6.12 -0.91
N TYR A 172 0.36 5.31 -1.16
CA TYR A 172 0.44 3.94 -0.62
C TYR A 172 0.46 3.97 0.91
N HIS A 173 1.30 4.81 1.52
CA HIS A 173 1.38 4.91 2.98
C HIS A 173 0.04 5.32 3.62
N MET A 174 -0.70 6.22 2.99
CA MET A 174 -2.04 6.59 3.46
C MET A 174 -3.03 5.43 3.39
N ARG A 175 -2.97 4.63 2.31
CA ARG A 175 -3.77 3.40 2.19
C ARG A 175 -3.42 2.43 3.32
N GLU A 176 -2.14 2.19 3.58
CA GLU A 176 -1.68 1.26 4.62
C GLU A 176 -2.11 1.67 6.02
N LYS A 177 -1.86 2.93 6.38
CA LYS A 177 -2.25 3.43 7.70
C LYS A 177 -3.77 3.33 7.89
N CYS A 178 -4.53 3.71 6.87
CA CYS A 178 -5.98 3.64 6.95
C CYS A 178 -6.48 2.17 6.97
N PHE A 179 -5.86 1.24 6.23
CA PHE A 179 -6.19 -0.18 6.32
C PHE A 179 -5.99 -0.72 7.73
N LEU A 180 -4.84 -0.42 8.35
CA LEU A 180 -4.52 -0.85 9.71
C LEU A 180 -5.52 -0.30 10.74
N LEU A 181 -5.90 0.98 10.62
CA LEU A 181 -6.90 1.58 11.50
C LEU A 181 -8.26 0.89 11.34
N LEU A 182 -8.72 0.67 10.11
CA LEU A 182 -10.01 0.03 9.86
C LEU A 182 -10.02 -1.46 10.20
N SER A 183 -8.91 -2.18 10.04
CA SER A 183 -8.83 -3.58 10.45
C SER A 183 -8.85 -3.74 11.96
N ASN A 184 -8.25 -2.79 12.71
CA ASN A 184 -8.36 -2.75 14.17
C ASN A 184 -9.80 -2.47 14.62
N GLU A 185 -10.47 -1.48 14.04
CA GLU A 185 -11.89 -1.20 14.34
C GLU A 185 -12.78 -2.40 14.03
N TYR A 186 -12.52 -3.10 12.93
CA TYR A 186 -13.22 -4.33 12.60
C TYR A 186 -13.00 -5.41 13.67
N ASN A 187 -11.75 -5.61 14.09
CA ASN A 187 -11.39 -6.60 15.10
C ASN A 187 -11.98 -6.29 16.49
N GLU A 188 -12.22 -5.02 16.78
CA GLU A 188 -12.91 -4.52 17.97
C GLU A 188 -14.44 -4.56 17.85
N LYS A 189 -14.98 -4.95 16.68
CA LYS A 189 -16.42 -4.95 16.36
C LYS A 189 -17.08 -3.58 16.50
N SER A 190 -16.35 -2.54 16.12
CA SER A 190 -16.82 -1.15 16.18
C SER A 190 -17.84 -0.85 15.07
N GLU A 191 -18.98 -0.29 15.45
CA GLU A 191 -20.05 0.14 14.54
C GLU A 191 -19.62 1.21 13.51
N SER A 192 -18.47 1.84 13.74
CA SER A 192 -17.90 2.92 12.91
C SER A 192 -17.82 2.56 11.43
N ILE A 193 -17.46 1.31 11.10
CA ILE A 193 -17.35 0.85 9.70
C ILE A 193 -18.73 0.71 9.06
N ARG A 194 -19.72 0.18 9.80
CA ARG A 194 -21.10 0.06 9.32
C ARG A 194 -21.72 1.43 9.09
N ASN A 195 -21.54 2.35 10.04
CA ASN A 195 -22.01 3.73 9.91
C ASN A 195 -21.43 4.40 8.67
N ALA A 196 -20.12 4.31 8.47
CA ALA A 196 -19.46 4.88 7.31
C ALA A 196 -19.92 4.23 6.00
N PHE A 197 -20.13 2.91 5.98
CA PHE A 197 -20.67 2.24 4.82
C PHE A 197 -22.05 2.81 4.48
N ASN A 198 -22.98 2.81 5.44
CA ASN A 198 -24.36 3.24 5.21
C ASN A 198 -24.45 4.71 4.80
N GLU A 199 -23.71 5.59 5.47
CA GLU A 199 -23.71 7.03 5.14
C GLU A 199 -23.08 7.29 3.77
N LEU A 200 -21.96 6.65 3.45
CA LEU A 200 -21.29 6.86 2.16
C LEU A 200 -22.09 6.25 1.02
N PHE A 201 -22.64 5.04 1.19
CA PHE A 201 -23.55 4.38 0.25
C PHE A 201 -24.93 5.02 0.17
N MET A 202 -25.26 5.94 1.07
CA MET A 202 -26.56 6.60 1.17
C MET A 202 -27.69 5.57 1.18
N THR A 203 -27.58 4.57 2.05
CA THR A 203 -28.55 3.47 2.19
C THR A 203 -29.95 3.98 2.56
N ASP A 204 -30.03 5.16 3.17
CA ASP A 204 -31.28 5.80 3.59
C ASP A 204 -31.95 6.61 2.44
N SER A 205 -31.38 6.60 1.23
CA SER A 205 -31.90 7.29 0.06
C SER A 205 -32.13 6.34 -1.11
N VAL A 206 -33.03 6.71 -2.00
CA VAL A 206 -33.27 5.96 -3.25
C VAL A 206 -32.23 6.41 -4.27
N ASN A 207 -31.31 5.53 -4.62
CA ASN A 207 -30.23 5.85 -5.57
C ASN A 207 -30.58 5.24 -6.93
N ILE A 208 -30.85 6.07 -7.93
CA ILE A 208 -31.25 5.61 -9.28
C ILE A 208 -30.10 5.83 -10.25
N ILE A 209 -29.74 4.78 -10.98
CA ILE A 209 -28.63 4.78 -11.93
C ILE A 209 -29.18 4.57 -13.33
N CYS A 210 -28.94 5.53 -14.21
CA CYS A 210 -29.13 5.37 -15.64
C CYS A 210 -27.79 5.04 -16.32
N ARG A 211 -27.69 3.86 -16.92
CA ARG A 211 -26.54 3.43 -17.72
C ARG A 211 -26.75 3.73 -19.19
N TYR A 212 -25.75 4.33 -19.84
CA TYR A 212 -25.86 4.73 -21.26
C TYR A 212 -24.59 4.44 -22.07
N LYS A 213 -24.71 4.29 -23.40
CA LYS A 213 -23.57 4.16 -24.35
C LYS A 213 -23.19 5.52 -24.96
N ASP A 214 -22.19 5.51 -25.83
CA ASP A 214 -21.96 6.66 -26.72
C ASP A 214 -23.25 7.03 -27.47
N ASN A 215 -23.49 8.33 -27.65
CA ASN A 215 -24.73 8.93 -28.18
C ASN A 215 -25.97 8.91 -27.26
N ASN A 216 -25.82 8.76 -25.94
CA ASN A 216 -26.93 8.76 -24.97
C ASN A 216 -27.93 7.60 -25.14
N GLU A 217 -27.60 6.54 -25.88
CA GLU A 217 -28.42 5.32 -25.95
C GLU A 217 -28.52 4.67 -24.56
N VAL A 218 -29.75 4.50 -24.05
CA VAL A 218 -30.01 3.89 -22.74
C VAL A 218 -29.70 2.39 -22.79
N ILE A 219 -28.92 1.93 -21.82
CA ILE A 219 -28.62 0.50 -21.61
C ILE A 219 -29.61 -0.05 -20.58
N ASP A 220 -29.71 0.63 -19.44
CA ASP A 220 -30.51 0.18 -18.31
C ASP A 220 -30.79 1.34 -17.34
N VAL A 221 -31.85 1.20 -16.54
CA VAL A 221 -32.13 2.06 -15.38
C VAL A 221 -32.35 1.14 -14.18
N GLU A 222 -31.41 1.18 -13.24
CA GLU A 222 -31.39 0.32 -12.07
C GLU A 222 -31.45 1.14 -10.79
N GLU A 223 -32.02 0.58 -9.73
CA GLU A 223 -31.89 1.11 -8.38
C GLU A 223 -30.69 0.47 -7.70
N PHE A 224 -29.86 1.31 -7.12
CA PHE A 224 -28.82 0.89 -6.21
C PHE A 224 -29.37 0.87 -4.78
N LYS A 225 -29.55 -0.33 -4.24
CA LYS A 225 -29.91 -0.58 -2.85
C LYS A 225 -28.89 -1.53 -2.24
N ALA A 226 -28.24 -1.12 -1.16
CA ALA A 226 -27.45 -2.00 -0.32
C ALA A 226 -28.20 -2.20 1.00
N GLU A 227 -28.48 -3.45 1.36
CA GLU A 227 -28.97 -3.82 2.68
C GLU A 227 -27.76 -4.32 3.48
N ILE A 228 -27.48 -3.71 4.64
CA ILE A 228 -26.54 -4.26 5.62
C ILE A 228 -27.22 -4.24 6.97
N ASP A 229 -27.43 -5.43 7.52
CA ASP A 229 -28.02 -5.56 8.84
C ASP A 229 -26.93 -5.73 9.91
N LYS A 230 -25.76 -6.32 9.59
CA LYS A 230 -24.73 -6.63 10.59
C LYS A 230 -23.29 -6.35 10.14
N ILE A 231 -22.45 -5.98 11.11
CA ILE A 231 -21.01 -5.73 10.87
C ILE A 231 -20.24 -6.98 10.44
N ASP A 232 -20.68 -8.17 10.86
CA ASP A 232 -20.06 -9.45 10.46
C ASP A 232 -20.21 -9.73 8.95
N GLU A 233 -21.09 -9.00 8.26
CA GLU A 233 -21.28 -9.05 6.81
C GLU A 233 -20.31 -8.12 6.06
N ILE A 234 -19.54 -7.30 6.79
CA ILE A 234 -18.59 -6.34 6.23
C ILE A 234 -17.18 -6.95 6.18
N SER A 235 -16.44 -6.64 5.11
CA SER A 235 -15.02 -6.93 5.00
C SER A 235 -14.26 -5.68 4.57
N VAL A 236 -13.07 -5.49 5.13
CA VAL A 236 -12.12 -4.43 4.75
C VAL A 236 -11.02 -5.07 3.91
N SER A 237 -10.68 -4.44 2.79
CA SER A 237 -9.67 -4.95 1.85
C SER A 237 -8.80 -3.83 1.30
N LYS A 238 -7.59 -4.19 0.88
CA LYS A 238 -6.73 -3.31 0.08
C LYS A 238 -7.05 -3.55 -1.41
N VAL A 239 -7.12 -2.48 -2.20
CA VAL A 239 -7.45 -2.57 -3.64
C VAL A 239 -6.51 -1.68 -4.46
N GLY A 240 -5.60 -2.32 -5.19
CA GLY A 240 -4.53 -1.63 -5.91
C GLY A 240 -3.64 -0.81 -4.98
N THR A 241 -2.79 0.04 -5.54
CA THR A 241 -1.76 0.78 -4.77
C THR A 241 -2.34 1.86 -3.84
N TYR A 242 -3.52 2.41 -4.13
CA TYR A 242 -4.00 3.66 -3.49
C TYR A 242 -5.43 3.62 -2.95
N SER A 243 -6.06 2.44 -2.92
CA SER A 243 -7.48 2.36 -2.52
C SER A 243 -7.72 1.28 -1.47
N LEU A 244 -8.76 1.51 -0.68
CA LEU A 244 -9.34 0.55 0.24
C LEU A 244 -10.73 0.16 -0.25
N GLY A 245 -11.13 -1.07 0.02
CA GLY A 245 -12.47 -1.58 -0.21
C GLY A 245 -13.16 -1.87 1.11
N ILE A 246 -14.38 -1.39 1.29
CA ILE A 246 -15.30 -1.86 2.31
C ILE A 246 -16.42 -2.60 1.57
N THR A 247 -16.49 -3.91 1.74
CA THR A 247 -17.41 -4.77 1.01
C THR A 247 -18.46 -5.34 1.96
N ALA A 248 -19.72 -5.26 1.57
CA ALA A 248 -20.81 -6.01 2.18
C ALA A 248 -21.67 -6.61 1.07
N GLU A 249 -22.07 -7.86 1.25
CA GLU A 249 -22.78 -8.64 0.23
C GLU A 249 -22.09 -8.57 -1.16
N GLU A 250 -22.82 -8.13 -2.18
CA GLU A 250 -22.33 -7.95 -3.54
C GLU A 250 -21.83 -6.52 -3.81
N HIS A 251 -21.66 -5.66 -2.80
CA HIS A 251 -21.31 -4.25 -2.99
C HIS A 251 -20.00 -3.86 -2.30
N THR A 252 -19.16 -3.10 -3.00
CA THR A 252 -17.88 -2.60 -2.47
C THR A 252 -17.78 -1.09 -2.62
N LEU A 253 -17.64 -0.38 -1.50
CA LEU A 253 -17.18 1.01 -1.46
C LEU A 253 -15.67 1.01 -1.60
N LEU A 254 -15.20 1.66 -2.65
CA LEU A 254 -13.80 1.97 -2.83
C LEU A 254 -13.50 3.38 -2.32
N ILE A 255 -12.53 3.51 -1.43
CA ILE A 255 -11.99 4.78 -0.94
C ILE A 255 -10.58 4.93 -1.51
N ARG A 256 -10.39 5.84 -2.48
CA ARG A 256 -9.11 6.05 -3.18
C ARG A 256 -8.44 7.36 -2.77
N PHE A 257 -7.20 7.27 -2.28
CA PHE A 257 -6.37 8.43 -2.02
C PHE A 257 -5.84 9.03 -3.33
N LYS A 258 -5.99 10.35 -3.52
CA LYS A 258 -5.45 11.08 -4.66
C LYS A 258 -5.19 12.54 -4.33
N PHE A 259 -4.24 13.14 -5.04
CA PHE A 259 -4.08 14.59 -5.02
C PHE A 259 -5.23 15.29 -5.74
N GLU A 260 -5.52 16.53 -5.35
CA GLU A 260 -6.57 17.32 -6.00
C GLU A 260 -6.22 17.76 -7.41
N SER A 261 -4.99 18.21 -7.62
CA SER A 261 -4.55 18.77 -8.91
C SER A 261 -3.07 18.53 -9.21
N GLY A 262 -2.17 18.72 -8.24
CA GLY A 262 -0.72 18.64 -8.46
C GLY A 262 0.11 18.51 -7.18
N PRO A 263 1.45 18.57 -7.26
CA PRO A 263 2.34 18.27 -6.14
C PRO A 263 2.17 19.17 -4.91
N SER A 264 1.77 20.43 -5.08
CA SER A 264 1.52 21.35 -3.95
C SER A 264 0.09 21.28 -3.39
N SER A 265 -0.77 20.45 -3.98
CA SER A 265 -2.20 20.36 -3.65
C SER A 265 -2.46 19.42 -2.47
N SER A 266 -3.66 19.53 -1.88
CA SER A 266 -4.10 18.65 -0.81
C SER A 266 -4.39 17.25 -1.33
N VAL A 267 -4.34 16.26 -0.44
CA VAL A 267 -4.80 14.89 -0.72
C VAL A 267 -6.28 14.80 -0.34
N LYS A 268 -7.08 14.21 -1.23
CA LYS A 268 -8.50 13.91 -1.04
C LYS A 268 -8.79 12.44 -1.28
N LEU A 269 -9.99 12.03 -0.89
CA LEU A 269 -10.51 10.70 -1.14
C LEU A 269 -11.54 10.76 -2.26
N ALA A 270 -11.39 9.90 -3.25
CA ALA A 270 -12.44 9.61 -4.20
C ALA A 270 -13.17 8.35 -3.76
N THR A 271 -14.47 8.45 -3.53
CA THR A 271 -15.29 7.26 -3.30
C THR A 271 -15.88 6.75 -4.59
N SER A 272 -16.03 5.44 -4.71
CA SER A 272 -16.83 4.85 -5.77
C SER A 272 -17.42 3.51 -5.38
N PHE A 273 -18.57 3.16 -5.95
CA PHE A 273 -19.19 1.85 -5.75
C PHE A 273 -19.00 0.95 -6.95
N LYS A 274 -18.74 -0.32 -6.64
CA LYS A 274 -18.70 -1.40 -7.63
C LYS A 274 -19.37 -2.65 -7.06
N VAL A 275 -19.83 -3.51 -7.96
CA VAL A 275 -20.21 -4.88 -7.61
C VAL A 275 -18.96 -5.64 -7.19
N ALA A 276 -19.04 -6.38 -6.08
CA ALA A 276 -17.99 -7.24 -5.59
C ALA A 276 -17.75 -8.38 -6.59
N GLN A 277 -16.49 -8.71 -6.82
CA GLN A 277 -16.17 -9.83 -7.69
C GLN A 277 -16.60 -11.13 -7.03
N LYS A 278 -17.30 -11.97 -7.78
CA LYS A 278 -17.64 -13.32 -7.31
C LYS A 278 -16.37 -14.16 -7.20
N THR A 279 -16.35 -15.11 -6.27
CA THR A 279 -15.17 -15.99 -6.05
C THR A 279 -14.69 -16.66 -7.33
N ASP A 280 -15.62 -17.04 -8.22
CA ASP A 280 -15.29 -17.64 -9.52
C ASP A 280 -14.60 -16.65 -10.48
N GLU A 281 -14.95 -15.37 -10.42
CA GLU A 281 -14.30 -14.33 -11.22
C GLU A 281 -12.86 -14.09 -10.74
N VAL A 282 -12.66 -14.03 -9.41
CA VAL A 282 -11.33 -13.95 -8.80
C VAL A 282 -10.50 -15.16 -9.22
N LYS A 283 -11.05 -16.36 -9.10
CA LYS A 283 -10.38 -17.60 -9.49
C LYS A 283 -9.99 -17.60 -10.97
N LYS A 284 -10.90 -17.21 -11.86
CA LYS A 284 -10.64 -17.11 -13.29
C LYS A 284 -9.54 -16.09 -13.61
N GLY A 285 -9.57 -14.93 -12.96
CA GLY A 285 -8.54 -13.89 -13.08
C GLY A 285 -7.16 -14.40 -12.63
N ASN A 286 -7.11 -15.10 -11.50
CA ASN A 286 -5.88 -15.68 -10.96
C ASN A 286 -5.32 -16.78 -11.86
N LEU A 287 -6.16 -17.68 -12.38
CA LEU A 287 -5.74 -18.71 -13.33
C LEU A 287 -5.16 -18.10 -14.62
N LYS A 288 -5.76 -17.01 -15.12
CA LYS A 288 -5.21 -16.26 -16.26
C LYS A 288 -3.83 -15.68 -15.93
N SER A 289 -3.67 -15.06 -14.76
CA SER A 289 -2.39 -14.50 -14.33
C SER A 289 -1.30 -15.57 -14.13
N ILE A 290 -1.66 -16.71 -13.56
CA ILE A 290 -0.78 -17.89 -13.44
C ILE A 290 -0.33 -18.34 -14.83
N ALA A 291 -1.24 -18.41 -15.79
CA ALA A 291 -0.89 -18.76 -17.17
C ALA A 291 0.06 -17.73 -17.82
N THR A 292 -0.18 -16.44 -17.60
CA THR A 292 0.73 -15.37 -18.06
C THR A 292 2.13 -15.52 -17.46
N PHE A 293 2.23 -15.72 -16.14
CA PHE A 293 3.53 -15.94 -15.49
C PHE A 293 4.25 -17.17 -16.04
N ASN A 294 3.54 -18.28 -16.26
CA ASN A 294 4.12 -19.49 -16.85
C ASN A 294 4.62 -19.26 -18.28
N SER A 295 3.90 -18.47 -19.09
CA SER A 295 4.36 -18.06 -20.42
C SER A 295 5.64 -17.25 -20.34
N THR A 296 5.66 -16.21 -19.50
CA THR A 296 6.82 -15.35 -19.26
C THR A 296 8.03 -16.18 -18.78
N LEU A 297 7.82 -17.11 -17.85
CA LEU A 297 8.84 -18.03 -17.36
C LEU A 297 9.39 -18.91 -18.49
N GLY A 298 8.50 -19.52 -19.29
CA GLY A 298 8.90 -20.38 -20.40
C GLY A 298 9.71 -19.63 -21.46
N GLU A 299 9.28 -18.43 -21.84
CA GLU A 299 10.04 -17.54 -22.74
C GLU A 299 11.40 -17.16 -22.16
N ARG A 300 11.43 -16.88 -20.84
CA ARG A 300 12.66 -16.53 -20.15
C ARG A 300 13.64 -17.71 -20.13
N LEU A 301 13.21 -18.92 -19.79
CA LEU A 301 14.07 -20.10 -19.71
C LEU A 301 14.64 -20.55 -21.07
N ARG A 302 14.04 -20.11 -22.19
CA ARG A 302 14.62 -20.31 -23.55
C ARG A 302 15.81 -19.40 -23.85
N LYS A 303 15.98 -18.30 -23.10
CA LYS A 303 17.09 -17.36 -23.27
C LYS A 303 18.22 -17.72 -22.31
N THR A 304 19.46 -17.80 -22.80
CA THR A 304 20.63 -18.02 -21.94
C THR A 304 21.02 -16.71 -21.26
N SER A 305 21.21 -16.72 -19.94
CA SER A 305 21.85 -15.63 -19.20
C SER A 305 22.96 -16.17 -18.32
N ASN A 306 24.16 -15.61 -18.48
CA ASN A 306 25.31 -15.89 -17.64
C ASN A 306 25.53 -14.78 -16.59
N LYS A 307 24.67 -13.77 -16.56
CA LYS A 307 24.71 -12.72 -15.53
C LYS A 307 24.19 -13.31 -14.23
N LYS A 308 24.83 -12.96 -13.13
CA LYS A 308 24.41 -13.35 -11.79
C LYS A 308 24.41 -12.11 -10.90
N ASP A 309 23.24 -11.51 -10.77
CA ASP A 309 23.00 -10.40 -9.87
C ASP A 309 22.24 -10.89 -8.61
N SER A 310 22.77 -10.59 -7.42
CA SER A 310 22.20 -11.06 -6.16
C SER A 310 20.89 -10.37 -5.81
N ASP A 311 20.72 -9.09 -6.19
CA ASP A 311 19.49 -8.33 -5.98
C ASP A 311 18.39 -8.88 -6.90
N ALA A 312 18.75 -9.13 -8.17
CA ALA A 312 17.84 -9.77 -9.12
C ALA A 312 17.40 -11.17 -8.69
N ILE A 313 18.29 -11.96 -8.07
CA ILE A 313 17.93 -13.26 -7.47
C ILE A 313 16.89 -13.07 -6.36
N GLY A 314 17.07 -12.08 -5.49
CA GLY A 314 16.10 -11.72 -4.45
C GLY A 314 14.73 -11.37 -5.04
N LYS A 315 14.70 -10.45 -6.01
CA LYS A 315 13.47 -10.02 -6.68
C LYS A 315 12.76 -11.13 -7.45
N CYS A 316 13.51 -12.01 -8.12
CA CYS A 316 12.93 -13.20 -8.72
C CYS A 316 12.34 -14.15 -7.66
N SER A 317 13.00 -14.30 -6.51
CA SER A 317 12.49 -15.13 -5.42
C SER A 317 11.20 -14.57 -4.83
N GLU A 318 11.09 -13.26 -4.62
CA GLU A 318 9.86 -12.59 -4.17
C GLU A 318 8.70 -12.85 -5.14
N ALA A 319 8.93 -12.64 -6.44
CA ALA A 319 7.93 -12.88 -7.47
C ALA A 319 7.50 -14.35 -7.58
N ILE A 320 8.45 -15.30 -7.52
CA ILE A 320 8.18 -16.74 -7.55
C ILE A 320 7.44 -17.19 -6.29
N PHE A 321 7.76 -16.62 -5.13
CA PHE A 321 7.05 -16.85 -3.89
C PHE A 321 5.59 -16.43 -3.99
N TYR A 322 5.33 -15.20 -4.42
CA TYR A 322 3.97 -14.70 -4.67
C TYR A 322 3.20 -15.60 -5.64
N TYR A 323 3.83 -15.96 -6.77
CA TYR A 323 3.26 -16.88 -7.75
C TYR A 323 2.88 -18.23 -7.14
N THR A 324 3.74 -18.80 -6.31
CA THR A 324 3.53 -20.13 -5.72
C THR A 324 2.42 -20.12 -4.67
N VAL A 325 2.30 -19.05 -3.87
CA VAL A 325 1.15 -18.85 -2.97
C VAL A 325 -0.16 -18.78 -3.77
N LEU A 326 -0.17 -18.03 -4.86
CA LEU A 326 -1.34 -17.91 -5.74
C LEU A 326 -1.70 -19.25 -6.41
N GLN A 327 -0.69 -20.04 -6.78
CA GLN A 327 -0.89 -21.36 -7.37
C GLN A 327 -1.48 -22.35 -6.36
N ALA A 328 -1.06 -22.26 -5.09
CA ALA A 328 -1.60 -23.06 -3.99
C ALA A 328 -3.05 -22.67 -3.62
N ASN A 329 -3.42 -21.39 -3.78
CA ASN A 329 -4.78 -20.91 -3.57
C ASN A 329 -5.23 -19.98 -4.71
N SER A 330 -5.81 -20.57 -5.75
CA SER A 330 -6.32 -19.83 -6.91
C SER A 330 -7.49 -18.89 -6.60
N SER A 331 -8.16 -18.99 -5.44
CA SER A 331 -9.27 -18.10 -5.06
C SER A 331 -8.82 -16.88 -4.24
N LEU A 332 -7.53 -16.74 -3.98
CA LEU A 332 -6.95 -15.68 -3.16
C LEU A 332 -7.13 -14.30 -3.80
N ARG A 333 -7.58 -13.29 -3.03
CA ARG A 333 -7.64 -11.91 -3.54
C ARG A 333 -6.21 -11.36 -3.66
N ARG A 334 -5.94 -10.69 -4.76
CA ARG A 334 -4.66 -10.02 -5.01
C ARG A 334 -4.86 -8.52 -4.86
N VAL A 335 -3.99 -7.88 -4.08
CA VAL A 335 -4.03 -6.41 -3.98
C VAL A 335 -3.63 -5.75 -5.30
N ASP A 336 -2.67 -6.35 -6.02
CA ASP A 336 -2.27 -5.97 -7.36
C ASP A 336 -2.18 -7.20 -8.27
N GLU A 337 -2.74 -7.09 -9.49
CA GLU A 337 -2.87 -8.23 -10.40
C GLU A 337 -1.57 -8.56 -11.16
N ASN A 338 -0.67 -7.59 -11.38
CA ASN A 338 0.42 -7.76 -12.35
C ASN A 338 1.82 -7.53 -11.77
N LYS A 339 1.95 -6.87 -10.61
CA LYS A 339 3.26 -6.49 -10.06
C LYS A 339 4.29 -7.62 -9.96
N TYR A 340 3.87 -8.83 -9.57
CA TYR A 340 4.81 -9.96 -9.44
C TYR A 340 5.32 -10.44 -10.82
N ILE A 341 4.50 -10.35 -11.87
CA ILE A 341 4.90 -10.67 -13.25
C ILE A 341 5.91 -9.62 -13.75
N GLU A 342 5.57 -8.34 -13.58
CA GLU A 342 6.42 -7.21 -14.00
C GLU A 342 7.78 -7.25 -13.29
N MET A 343 7.80 -7.55 -11.99
CA MET A 343 9.02 -7.75 -11.23
C MET A 343 9.85 -8.91 -11.79
N PHE A 344 9.23 -10.07 -12.04
CA PHE A 344 9.94 -11.21 -12.60
C PHE A 344 10.52 -10.89 -13.99
N GLU A 345 9.77 -10.24 -14.88
CA GLU A 345 10.23 -9.85 -16.21
C GLU A 345 11.45 -8.92 -16.15
N LYS A 346 11.38 -7.90 -15.29
CA LYS A 346 12.45 -6.91 -15.12
C LYS A 346 13.75 -7.54 -14.63
N TYR A 347 13.70 -8.42 -13.63
CA TYR A 347 14.89 -8.91 -12.94
C TYR A 347 15.42 -10.24 -13.48
N SER A 348 14.56 -11.11 -14.01
CA SER A 348 14.96 -12.46 -14.43
C SER A 348 16.04 -12.47 -15.49
N VAL A 349 16.15 -11.43 -16.32
CA VAL A 349 17.21 -11.30 -17.36
C VAL A 349 18.63 -11.27 -16.77
N LEU A 350 18.77 -10.97 -15.48
CA LEU A 350 20.05 -10.89 -14.75
C LEU A 350 20.35 -12.14 -13.88
N VAL A 351 19.56 -13.21 -14.03
CA VAL A 351 19.66 -14.43 -13.22
C VAL A 351 19.87 -15.65 -14.11
N PRO A 352 20.79 -16.59 -13.79
CA PRO A 352 20.94 -17.82 -14.57
C PRO A 352 19.69 -18.71 -14.48
N ASN A 353 19.33 -19.39 -15.58
CA ASN A 353 18.13 -20.22 -15.66
C ASN A 353 18.10 -21.32 -14.59
N LYS A 354 19.25 -21.96 -14.35
CA LYS A 354 19.40 -22.98 -13.28
C LYS A 354 19.08 -22.43 -11.89
N ASP A 355 19.45 -21.17 -11.62
CA ASP A 355 19.14 -20.54 -10.33
C ASP A 355 17.63 -20.25 -10.23
N ILE A 356 16.97 -19.83 -11.32
CA ILE A 356 15.50 -19.65 -11.39
C ILE A 356 14.77 -20.98 -11.13
N GLU A 357 15.14 -22.05 -11.83
CA GLU A 357 14.52 -23.38 -11.68
C GLU A 357 14.65 -23.91 -10.24
N ASN A 358 15.83 -23.75 -9.65
CA ASN A 358 16.11 -24.11 -8.27
C ASN A 358 15.25 -23.32 -7.27
N ILE A 359 15.06 -22.02 -7.50
CA ILE A 359 14.20 -21.17 -6.67
C ILE A 359 12.75 -21.65 -6.75
N ILE A 360 12.23 -21.93 -7.95
CA ILE A 360 10.86 -22.45 -8.15
C ILE A 360 10.67 -23.74 -7.36
N HIS A 361 11.57 -24.72 -7.54
CA HIS A 361 11.47 -26.01 -6.89
C HIS A 361 11.50 -25.89 -5.36
N THR A 362 12.40 -25.07 -4.83
CA THR A 362 12.54 -24.88 -3.37
C THR A 362 11.35 -24.10 -2.79
N THR A 363 10.81 -23.12 -3.54
CA THR A 363 9.69 -22.28 -3.09
C THR A 363 8.42 -23.11 -2.93
N ALA A 364 8.15 -24.08 -3.81
CA ALA A 364 7.00 -24.98 -3.69
C ALA A 364 6.95 -25.69 -2.32
N GLN A 365 8.08 -26.22 -1.85
CA GLN A 365 8.18 -26.86 -0.53
C GLN A 365 8.10 -25.83 0.62
N THR A 366 8.60 -24.62 0.38
CA THR A 366 8.60 -23.53 1.35
C THR A 366 7.19 -23.08 1.69
N ILE A 367 6.28 -23.02 0.72
CA ILE A 367 4.88 -22.63 0.97
C ILE A 367 4.17 -23.64 1.88
N THR A 368 4.39 -24.94 1.71
CA THR A 368 3.82 -25.95 2.61
C THR A 368 4.31 -25.78 4.05
N LYS A 369 5.61 -25.50 4.24
CA LYS A 369 6.14 -25.23 5.59
C LYS A 369 5.60 -23.93 6.17
N LEU A 370 5.42 -22.89 5.34
CA LEU A 370 4.84 -21.63 5.78
C LEU A 370 3.41 -21.83 6.26
N GLN A 371 2.60 -22.58 5.51
CA GLN A 371 1.22 -22.85 5.89
C GLN A 371 1.15 -23.52 7.27
N LYS A 372 1.99 -24.54 7.49
CA LYS A 372 2.10 -25.21 8.80
C LYS A 372 2.53 -24.24 9.90
N TYR A 373 3.54 -23.41 9.64
CA TYR A 373 4.02 -22.41 10.59
C TYR A 373 2.92 -21.41 10.99
N LEU A 374 2.17 -20.91 10.01
CA LEU A 374 1.07 -19.97 10.26
C LEU A 374 -0.09 -20.64 11.01
N GLU A 375 -0.37 -21.92 10.75
CA GLU A 375 -1.37 -22.69 11.48
C GLU A 375 -0.96 -22.91 12.94
N GLU A 376 0.32 -23.22 13.18
CA GLU A 376 0.89 -23.32 14.53
C GLU A 376 0.83 -21.97 15.29
N LYS A 377 1.08 -20.85 14.59
CA LYS A 377 1.12 -19.50 15.17
C LYS A 377 -0.29 -18.93 15.45
N HIS A 378 -1.20 -19.05 14.49
CA HIS A 378 -2.49 -18.35 14.51
C HIS A 378 -3.71 -19.27 14.68
N GLY A 379 -3.49 -20.58 14.79
CA GLY A 379 -4.56 -21.58 14.75
C GLY A 379 -5.17 -21.72 13.36
N GLN A 380 -6.43 -22.11 13.28
CA GLN A 380 -7.15 -22.20 12.00
C GLN A 380 -7.30 -20.80 11.38
N TYR A 381 -6.82 -20.65 10.15
CA TYR A 381 -6.87 -19.39 9.43
C TYR A 381 -7.24 -19.59 7.96
N THR A 382 -7.66 -18.50 7.31
CA THR A 382 -7.69 -18.39 5.85
C THR A 382 -6.85 -17.20 5.41
N ILE A 383 -6.31 -17.26 4.19
CA ILE A 383 -5.63 -16.12 3.57
C ILE A 383 -6.69 -15.34 2.80
N ASP A 384 -7.00 -14.12 3.23
CA ASP A 384 -7.94 -13.23 2.57
C ASP A 384 -7.32 -12.59 1.33
N SER A 385 -6.12 -12.04 1.48
CA SER A 385 -5.40 -11.41 0.38
C SER A 385 -3.88 -11.49 0.50
N ILE A 386 -3.20 -11.28 -0.64
CA ILE A 386 -1.75 -11.17 -0.75
C ILE A 386 -1.36 -9.88 -1.46
N GLU A 387 -0.26 -9.28 -1.01
CA GLU A 387 0.35 -8.10 -1.60
C GLU A 387 1.87 -8.27 -1.74
N LEU A 388 2.40 -7.77 -2.87
CA LEU A 388 3.83 -7.52 -3.03
C LEU A 388 4.12 -6.07 -2.61
N VAL A 389 4.95 -5.89 -1.59
CA VAL A 389 5.24 -4.57 -1.02
C VAL A 389 6.15 -3.80 -1.97
N PRO A 390 5.81 -2.57 -2.41
CA PRO A 390 6.65 -1.80 -3.32
C PRO A 390 7.97 -1.39 -2.67
N ASP A 391 9.09 -1.53 -3.40
CA ASP A 391 10.40 -1.03 -2.95
C ASP A 391 10.39 0.48 -2.62
N SER A 392 9.58 1.24 -3.38
CA SER A 392 9.42 2.67 -3.16
C SER A 392 8.75 3.00 -1.83
N TYR A 393 8.01 2.07 -1.24
CA TYR A 393 7.24 2.28 -0.01
C TYR A 393 8.10 2.26 1.26
N ILE A 394 9.29 1.64 1.26
CA ILE A 394 10.14 1.46 2.45
C ILE A 394 10.64 2.84 2.96
N ALA A 395 9.76 3.56 3.63
CA ALA A 395 9.92 4.88 4.22
C ALA A 395 10.28 4.74 5.70
N ASP A 396 9.72 3.71 6.34
CA ASP A 396 10.24 3.11 7.55
C ASP A 396 11.26 2.03 7.14
N ARG A 397 12.54 2.25 7.44
CA ARG A 397 13.60 1.27 7.17
C ARG A 397 13.49 0.04 8.08
N LEU A 398 12.60 0.09 9.07
CA LEU A 398 12.33 -1.02 9.99
C LEU A 398 11.40 -2.06 9.38
N ASP A 399 10.51 -1.63 8.49
CA ASP A 399 9.66 -2.50 7.69
C ASP A 399 10.48 -3.18 6.58
N THR A 400 10.60 -4.50 6.68
CA THR A 400 11.32 -5.35 5.74
C THR A 400 10.40 -6.30 5.00
N ALA A 401 9.09 -6.08 5.07
CA ALA A 401 8.15 -6.91 4.35
C ALA A 401 8.40 -6.77 2.84
N ASP A 402 8.66 -7.90 2.20
CA ASP A 402 8.69 -8.02 0.75
C ASP A 402 7.28 -8.43 0.26
N ILE A 403 6.58 -9.22 1.08
CA ILE A 403 5.22 -9.71 0.85
C ILE A 403 4.40 -9.52 2.12
N GLU A 404 3.13 -9.18 1.98
CA GLU A 404 2.18 -9.21 3.09
C GLU A 404 1.04 -10.19 2.79
N LEU A 405 0.72 -11.01 3.79
CA LEU A 405 -0.49 -11.82 3.81
C LEU A 405 -1.49 -11.20 4.77
N ILE A 406 -2.72 -11.01 4.31
CA ILE A 406 -3.84 -10.66 5.17
C ILE A 406 -4.55 -11.95 5.53
N LEU A 407 -4.49 -12.33 6.79
CA LEU A 407 -5.09 -13.55 7.31
C LEU A 407 -6.42 -13.23 8.01
N ARG A 408 -7.31 -14.23 8.01
CA ARG A 408 -8.52 -14.26 8.83
C ARG A 408 -8.42 -15.44 9.79
N SER A 409 -8.33 -15.15 11.08
CA SER A 409 -8.37 -16.15 12.16
C SER A 409 -9.36 -15.68 13.22
N ASN A 410 -10.28 -16.57 13.64
CA ASN A 410 -11.33 -16.26 14.61
C ASN A 410 -12.09 -14.96 14.33
N SER A 411 -12.47 -14.76 13.06
CA SER A 411 -13.13 -13.54 12.56
C SER A 411 -12.35 -12.24 12.80
N LYS A 412 -11.03 -12.29 12.90
CA LYS A 412 -10.16 -11.11 13.00
C LYS A 412 -9.19 -11.06 11.83
N TYR A 413 -8.88 -9.84 11.40
CA TYR A 413 -7.78 -9.55 10.49
C TYR A 413 -6.45 -9.63 11.22
N ILE A 414 -5.49 -10.34 10.62
CA ILE A 414 -4.10 -10.38 11.04
C ILE A 414 -3.25 -10.03 9.82
N ILE A 415 -2.38 -9.04 9.96
CA ILE A 415 -1.40 -8.67 8.93
C ILE A 415 -0.13 -9.46 9.22
N GLU A 416 0.27 -10.32 8.30
CA GLU A 416 1.50 -11.10 8.40
C GLU A 416 2.53 -10.57 7.39
N PRO A 417 3.46 -9.70 7.84
CA PRO A 417 4.56 -9.21 7.01
C PRO A 417 5.62 -10.31 6.84
N ILE A 418 6.02 -10.57 5.61
CA ILE A 418 6.99 -11.61 5.25
C ILE A 418 8.17 -10.97 4.51
N SER A 419 9.38 -11.18 5.03
CA SER A 419 10.61 -10.92 4.29
C SER A 419 11.11 -12.19 3.61
N VAL A 420 11.23 -12.17 2.29
CA VAL A 420 11.69 -13.31 1.50
C VAL A 420 13.17 -13.13 1.18
N LYS A 421 13.98 -14.12 1.53
CA LYS A 421 15.42 -14.11 1.25
C LYS A 421 15.82 -15.33 0.44
N ALA A 422 16.56 -15.12 -0.64
CA ALA A 422 17.13 -16.20 -1.43
C ALA A 422 18.65 -16.28 -1.22
N THR A 423 19.13 -17.45 -0.83
CA THR A 423 20.57 -17.73 -0.73
C THR A 423 20.88 -19.08 -1.36
N ALA A 424 22.08 -19.23 -1.91
CA ALA A 424 22.44 -20.45 -2.63
C ALA A 424 22.57 -21.65 -1.68
N LEU A 425 23.20 -21.46 -0.50
CA LEU A 425 23.61 -22.52 0.43
C LEU A 425 23.21 -22.16 1.87
N LYS A 426 23.10 -23.15 2.75
CA LYS A 426 22.90 -22.96 4.19
C LYS A 426 24.23 -22.53 4.82
N THR A 427 24.38 -21.24 5.15
CA THR A 427 25.62 -20.66 5.72
C THR A 427 25.55 -20.40 7.21
N GLY A 428 24.38 -20.55 7.84
CA GLY A 428 24.15 -20.21 9.26
C GLY A 428 24.11 -18.72 9.55
N LYS A 429 24.37 -17.89 8.53
CA LYS A 429 24.30 -16.42 8.59
C LYS A 429 23.41 -15.89 7.49
N ILE A 430 22.59 -14.89 7.81
CA ILE A 430 21.81 -14.16 6.81
C ILE A 430 21.94 -12.66 7.00
N THR A 431 22.10 -11.93 5.91
CA THR A 431 22.05 -10.47 5.95
C THR A 431 20.61 -10.04 6.22
N SER A 432 20.33 -9.53 7.41
CA SER A 432 19.01 -9.00 7.77
C SER A 432 18.80 -7.64 7.10
N LYS A 433 19.81 -6.75 7.15
CA LYS A 433 19.75 -5.39 6.59
C LYS A 433 21.07 -4.90 6.00
N ASN A 434 20.94 -3.97 5.05
CA ASN A 434 22.04 -3.21 4.47
C ASN A 434 21.92 -1.72 4.84
N ALA A 435 22.02 -1.39 6.14
CA ALA A 435 21.83 -0.03 6.62
C ALA A 435 22.89 0.94 6.06
N GLY A 436 22.50 2.17 5.72
CA GLY A 436 23.46 3.21 5.33
C GLY A 436 24.20 3.76 6.55
N VAL A 437 25.51 4.00 6.42
CA VAL A 437 26.32 4.58 7.51
C VAL A 437 25.79 5.95 7.97
N GLY A 438 25.16 6.71 7.07
CA GLY A 438 24.54 8.00 7.39
C GLY A 438 23.28 7.92 8.28
N GLN A 439 22.83 6.73 8.68
CA GLN A 439 21.62 6.59 9.52
C GLN A 439 21.72 5.55 10.62
N ILE A 440 22.73 4.68 10.63
CA ILE A 440 22.84 3.59 11.60
C ILE A 440 22.93 4.07 13.05
N MET A 441 23.59 5.20 13.30
CA MET A 441 23.64 5.79 14.64
C MET A 441 22.46 6.76 14.84
N GLY A 442 21.53 6.89 13.91
CA GLY A 442 20.38 7.77 14.04
C GLY A 442 19.23 7.15 14.85
N PRO A 443 18.17 7.92 15.10
CA PRO A 443 17.03 7.50 15.94
C PRO A 443 16.25 6.31 15.40
N THR A 444 16.39 5.98 14.11
CA THR A 444 15.76 4.78 13.52
C THR A 444 16.40 3.48 13.99
N TYR A 445 17.65 3.50 14.40
CA TYR A 445 18.40 2.31 14.81
C TYR A 445 18.84 2.48 16.27
N PHE A 446 20.09 2.89 16.48
CA PHE A 446 20.65 2.94 17.83
C PHE A 446 20.43 4.27 18.58
N ASP A 447 19.92 5.32 17.92
CA ASP A 447 19.71 6.64 18.53
C ASP A 447 20.97 7.21 19.21
N MET A 448 22.10 7.20 18.51
CA MET A 448 23.42 7.66 18.99
C MET A 448 23.92 8.90 18.21
N ASP A 449 25.22 9.17 18.25
CA ASP A 449 25.80 10.35 17.61
C ASP A 449 26.05 10.12 16.11
N GLN A 450 24.97 10.24 15.35
CA GLN A 450 25.01 10.20 13.87
C GLN A 450 25.79 11.39 13.27
N LYS A 451 25.87 12.54 13.96
CA LYS A 451 26.58 13.71 13.44
C LYS A 451 28.08 13.47 13.45
N ALA A 452 28.62 12.92 14.55
CA ALA A 452 30.03 12.55 14.63
C ALA A 452 30.42 11.54 13.56
N LEU A 453 29.59 10.50 13.35
CA LEU A 453 29.84 9.51 12.31
C LEU A 453 29.81 10.13 10.90
N THR A 454 28.89 11.06 10.65
CA THR A 454 28.77 11.74 9.35
C THR A 454 29.96 12.67 9.09
N ALA A 455 30.43 13.39 10.11
CA ALA A 455 31.62 14.23 10.01
C ALA A 455 32.87 13.40 9.69
N LEU A 456 33.05 12.26 10.37
CA LEU A 456 34.15 11.33 10.10
C LEU A 456 34.11 10.81 8.65
N VAL A 457 32.95 10.40 8.16
CA VAL A 457 32.81 9.91 6.78
C VAL A 457 33.17 10.98 5.74
N SER A 458 32.77 12.23 5.98
CA SER A 458 33.13 13.36 5.11
C SER A 458 34.64 13.61 5.10
N GLN A 459 35.29 13.60 6.26
CA GLN A 459 36.75 13.72 6.35
C GLN A 459 37.46 12.58 5.60
N LEU A 460 37.08 11.33 5.85
CA LEU A 460 37.69 10.16 5.19
C LEU A 460 37.49 10.21 3.67
N LYS A 461 36.37 10.73 3.19
CA LYS A 461 36.13 10.93 1.76
C LYS A 461 37.15 11.91 1.15
N GLU A 462 37.43 13.02 1.84
CA GLU A 462 38.43 13.99 1.39
C GLU A 462 39.85 13.39 1.39
N GLU A 463 40.21 12.67 2.45
CA GLU A 463 41.50 11.99 2.56
C GLU A 463 41.68 10.93 1.48
N TYR A 464 40.64 10.14 1.19
CA TYR A 464 40.65 9.16 0.12
C TYR A 464 40.82 9.81 -1.25
N ASN A 465 40.10 10.90 -1.53
CA ASN A 465 40.21 11.62 -2.80
C ASN A 465 41.60 12.25 -3.00
N LYS A 466 42.32 12.54 -1.91
CA LYS A 466 43.72 12.99 -1.91
C LYS A 466 44.73 11.83 -2.00
N GLY A 467 44.26 10.57 -2.01
CA GLY A 467 45.11 9.39 -2.02
C GLY A 467 45.82 9.08 -0.70
N ALA A 468 45.42 9.72 0.41
CA ALA A 468 46.06 9.58 1.71
C ALA A 468 45.65 8.28 2.45
N ILE A 469 44.47 7.74 2.12
CA ILE A 469 43.94 6.52 2.73
C ILE A 469 43.35 5.58 1.66
N THR A 470 43.30 4.30 1.96
CA THR A 470 42.66 3.29 1.11
C THR A 470 41.19 3.05 1.50
N HIS A 471 40.47 2.26 0.69
CA HIS A 471 39.14 1.76 1.08
C HIS A 471 39.17 1.02 2.42
N ARG A 472 40.22 0.23 2.66
CA ARG A 472 40.33 -0.57 3.88
C ARG A 472 40.48 0.33 5.11
N ASP A 473 41.34 1.34 5.02
CA ASP A 473 41.58 2.30 6.11
C ASP A 473 40.29 3.06 6.47
N ALA A 474 39.53 3.48 5.44
CA ALA A 474 38.24 4.12 5.65
C ALA A 474 37.22 3.19 6.33
N GLN A 475 37.14 1.92 5.91
CA GLN A 475 36.25 0.94 6.53
C GLN A 475 36.61 0.66 7.99
N GLU A 476 37.90 0.50 8.30
CA GLU A 476 38.38 0.25 9.66
C GLU A 476 38.14 1.46 10.56
N SER A 477 38.36 2.68 10.07
CA SER A 477 38.11 3.91 10.82
C SER A 477 36.62 4.09 11.15
N VAL A 478 35.74 3.85 10.18
CA VAL A 478 34.29 3.90 10.37
C VAL A 478 33.82 2.80 11.31
N SER A 479 34.32 1.57 11.14
CA SER A 479 33.99 0.43 12.01
C SER A 479 34.43 0.68 13.45
N SER A 480 35.63 1.21 13.66
CA SER A 480 36.16 1.53 14.99
C SER A 480 35.32 2.60 15.70
N ASN A 481 34.88 3.63 14.97
CA ASN A 481 33.99 4.65 15.51
C ASN A 481 32.63 4.07 15.92
N ILE A 482 32.02 3.26 15.05
CA ILE A 482 30.76 2.56 15.36
C ILE A 482 30.93 1.65 16.57
N GLY A 483 32.00 0.84 16.61
CA GLY A 483 32.28 -0.08 17.70
C GLY A 483 32.46 0.64 19.04
N LYS A 484 33.13 1.79 19.05
CA LYS A 484 33.26 2.63 20.24
C LYS A 484 31.91 3.13 20.72
N GLN A 485 31.11 3.72 19.82
CA GLN A 485 29.78 4.22 20.18
C GLN A 485 28.89 3.09 20.74
N LEU A 486 28.90 1.91 20.11
CA LEU A 486 28.13 0.75 20.58
C LEU A 486 28.59 0.26 21.95
N SER A 487 29.90 0.19 22.21
CA SER A 487 30.41 -0.26 23.51
C SER A 487 30.07 0.71 24.65
N ASP A 488 29.99 2.01 24.35
CA ASP A 488 29.67 3.05 25.34
C ASP A 488 28.14 3.30 25.45
N ALA A 489 27.33 2.60 24.66
CA ALA A 489 25.90 2.85 24.56
C ALA A 489 25.10 2.31 25.76
N PRO A 490 24.03 3.01 26.19
CA PRO A 490 23.04 2.44 27.10
C PRO A 490 22.41 1.16 26.50
N ILE A 491 22.17 0.16 27.35
CA ILE A 491 21.61 -1.14 26.95
C ILE A 491 20.29 -0.98 26.17
N GLU A 492 19.42 -0.05 26.56
CA GLU A 492 18.14 0.17 25.87
C GLU A 492 18.32 0.66 24.43
N LYS A 493 19.36 1.46 24.15
CA LYS A 493 19.71 1.88 22.80
C LYS A 493 20.27 0.73 21.96
N LEU A 494 21.05 -0.16 22.58
CA LEU A 494 21.52 -1.39 21.94
C LEU A 494 20.37 -2.33 21.60
N LYS A 495 19.43 -2.55 22.54
CA LYS A 495 18.23 -3.36 22.31
C LYS A 495 17.43 -2.80 21.14
N GLY A 496 17.05 -1.51 21.20
CA GLY A 496 16.29 -0.86 20.13
C GLY A 496 16.98 -0.93 18.78
N GLY A 497 18.31 -0.75 18.75
CA GLY A 497 19.09 -0.87 17.51
C GLY A 497 19.18 -2.28 16.96
N VAL A 498 19.32 -3.31 17.80
CA VAL A 498 19.30 -4.71 17.35
C VAL A 498 17.91 -5.11 16.86
N GLU A 499 16.84 -4.76 17.58
CA GLU A 499 15.46 -4.96 17.12
C GLU A 499 15.22 -4.29 15.76
N ALA A 500 15.69 -3.06 15.61
CA ALA A 500 15.64 -2.33 14.36
C ALA A 500 16.41 -3.03 13.22
N LEU A 501 17.55 -3.65 13.51
CA LEU A 501 18.35 -4.39 12.53
C LEU A 501 17.76 -5.74 12.13
N LEU A 502 17.12 -6.44 13.07
CA LEU A 502 16.44 -7.70 12.81
C LEU A 502 15.13 -7.48 12.03
N GLY A 503 14.40 -6.41 12.36
CA GLY A 503 13.09 -6.15 11.79
C GLY A 503 11.99 -6.98 12.45
N LYS A 504 10.74 -6.72 12.05
CA LYS A 504 9.54 -7.34 12.66
C LYS A 504 8.87 -8.37 11.74
N ALA A 505 9.29 -8.46 10.49
CA ALA A 505 8.69 -9.39 9.53
C ALA A 505 9.11 -10.84 9.80
N LEU A 506 8.20 -11.77 9.53
CA LEU A 506 8.52 -13.19 9.41
C LEU A 506 9.56 -13.38 8.31
N VAL A 507 10.69 -14.01 8.63
CA VAL A 507 11.76 -14.23 7.65
C VAL A 507 11.62 -15.62 7.04
N VAL A 508 11.47 -15.65 5.71
CA VAL A 508 11.43 -16.88 4.92
C VAL A 508 12.66 -16.96 4.03
N ILE A 509 13.51 -17.94 4.31
CA ILE A 509 14.79 -18.13 3.63
C ILE A 509 14.70 -19.34 2.71
N VAL A 510 14.95 -19.11 1.42
CA VAL A 510 14.99 -20.11 0.36
C VAL A 510 16.45 -20.45 0.06
N PHE A 511 16.91 -21.65 0.46
CA PHE A 511 18.25 -22.16 0.17
C PHE A 511 18.25 -22.91 -1.17
N TYR A 512 18.25 -22.16 -2.26
CA TYR A 512 17.77 -22.67 -3.54
C TYR A 512 18.66 -23.77 -4.17
N LYS A 513 19.98 -23.82 -3.93
CA LYS A 513 20.82 -24.90 -4.49
C LYS A 513 20.81 -26.19 -3.68
N VAL A 514 20.34 -26.16 -2.45
CA VAL A 514 20.26 -27.33 -1.56
C VAL A 514 18.83 -27.78 -1.32
N ASN A 515 17.86 -27.15 -2.01
CA ASN A 515 16.44 -27.46 -1.91
C ASN A 515 15.93 -27.54 -0.47
N SER A 516 16.21 -26.49 0.31
CA SER A 516 15.72 -26.39 1.68
C SER A 516 15.29 -24.97 2.01
N CYS A 517 14.59 -24.80 3.12
CA CYS A 517 14.14 -23.50 3.58
C CYS A 517 14.13 -23.43 5.11
N LEU A 518 14.18 -22.20 5.61
CA LEU A 518 14.02 -21.85 7.01
C LEU A 518 12.95 -20.76 7.11
N ILE A 519 12.05 -20.93 8.07
CA ILE A 519 11.02 -19.95 8.42
C ILE A 519 11.26 -19.63 9.87
N HIS A 520 11.52 -18.35 10.18
CA HIS A 520 11.72 -17.94 11.56
C HIS A 520 11.26 -16.50 11.77
N GLU A 521 10.77 -16.27 12.98
CA GLU A 521 10.62 -14.93 13.52
C GLU A 521 11.80 -14.65 14.44
N HIS A 522 12.21 -13.39 14.47
CA HIS A 522 13.15 -12.94 15.48
C HIS A 522 12.41 -12.89 16.82
N GLY A 523 12.38 -14.05 17.49
CA GLY A 523 11.67 -14.24 18.76
C GLY A 523 12.51 -13.84 19.98
N SER A 524 11.81 -13.33 20.99
CA SER A 524 12.20 -13.18 22.41
C SER A 524 13.09 -11.99 22.77
N SER A 525 12.85 -11.47 23.99
CA SER A 525 13.51 -10.31 24.58
C SER A 525 15.02 -10.34 24.44
N ILE A 526 15.58 -9.30 23.84
CA ILE A 526 17.03 -9.11 23.81
C ILE A 526 17.50 -8.86 25.25
N SER A 527 18.06 -9.89 25.89
CA SER A 527 18.63 -9.83 27.24
C SER A 527 20.15 -9.98 27.19
N ASP A 528 20.83 -9.35 28.15
CA ASP A 528 22.28 -9.54 28.35
C ASP A 528 23.11 -9.25 27.09
N ILE A 529 23.05 -7.99 26.61
CA ILE A 529 23.77 -7.55 25.41
C ILE A 529 25.27 -7.36 25.70
N GLU A 530 26.11 -7.94 24.84
CA GLU A 530 27.55 -7.71 24.81
C GLU A 530 27.98 -7.18 23.43
N VAL A 531 28.82 -6.13 23.42
CA VAL A 531 29.41 -5.59 22.18
C VAL A 531 30.86 -6.05 22.06
N GLN A 532 31.14 -6.82 21.02
CA GLN A 532 32.48 -7.27 20.64
C GLN A 532 33.01 -6.42 19.49
N ARG A 533 33.94 -5.52 19.83
CA ARG A 533 34.58 -4.64 18.86
C ARG A 533 35.54 -5.41 17.96
N ASP A 534 35.71 -4.92 16.74
CA ASP A 534 36.70 -5.42 15.77
C ASP A 534 36.63 -6.94 15.51
N THR A 535 35.44 -7.52 15.70
CA THR A 535 35.21 -8.96 15.70
C THR A 535 34.22 -9.32 14.58
N PRO A 536 34.51 -10.33 13.74
CA PRO A 536 35.76 -11.11 13.67
C PRO A 536 36.94 -10.37 13.02
N THR A 537 36.72 -9.16 12.50
CA THR A 537 37.77 -8.37 11.84
C THR A 537 37.59 -6.88 12.15
N LYS A 538 38.63 -6.07 11.98
CA LYS A 538 38.62 -4.60 12.19
C LYS A 538 37.55 -3.80 11.44
N ILE A 539 36.93 -4.36 10.41
CA ILE A 539 35.82 -3.71 9.67
C ILE A 539 34.43 -4.15 10.16
N GLN A 540 34.37 -4.91 11.25
CA GLN A 540 33.16 -5.52 11.80
C GLN A 540 33.10 -5.32 13.31
N ASN A 541 31.89 -5.13 13.83
CA ASN A 541 31.59 -5.25 15.25
C ASN A 541 30.46 -6.26 15.40
N THR A 542 30.48 -7.06 16.47
CA THR A 542 29.44 -8.06 16.74
C THR A 542 28.70 -7.69 18.01
N ILE A 543 27.38 -7.76 17.97
CA ILE A 543 26.53 -7.64 19.16
C ILE A 543 25.98 -9.03 19.46
N ARG A 544 26.18 -9.52 20.69
CA ARG A 544 25.70 -10.82 21.18
C ARG A 544 24.68 -10.64 22.28
N TRP A 545 23.75 -11.58 22.40
CA TRP A 545 22.76 -11.60 23.47
C TRP A 545 22.37 -13.03 23.85
N GLY A 546 21.62 -13.17 24.95
CA GLY A 546 21.15 -14.48 25.43
C GLY A 546 22.30 -15.44 25.72
N ASN A 547 23.32 -14.97 26.45
CA ASN A 547 24.55 -15.71 26.75
C ASN A 547 25.31 -16.19 25.49
N GLY A 548 25.27 -15.43 24.40
CA GLY A 548 25.97 -15.72 23.15
C GLY A 548 25.26 -16.71 22.22
N SER A 549 24.02 -17.09 22.54
CA SER A 549 23.20 -17.96 21.68
C SER A 549 22.74 -17.27 20.39
N ALA A 550 22.72 -15.94 20.37
CA ALA A 550 22.38 -15.14 19.21
C ALA A 550 23.38 -13.99 19.01
N GLU A 551 23.69 -13.68 17.76
CA GLU A 551 24.58 -12.58 17.41
C GLU A 551 24.19 -11.90 16.10
N ILE A 552 24.50 -10.61 16.01
CA ILE A 552 24.44 -9.83 14.77
C ILE A 552 25.80 -9.17 14.53
N SER A 553 26.38 -9.44 13.36
CA SER A 553 27.63 -8.83 12.91
C SER A 553 27.35 -7.63 12.02
N ILE A 554 27.93 -6.47 12.35
CA ILE A 554 27.77 -5.21 11.63
C ILE A 554 29.07 -4.92 10.87
N ARG A 555 29.10 -5.24 9.58
CA ARG A 555 30.28 -5.07 8.71
C ARG A 555 30.19 -3.83 7.84
N VAL A 556 31.21 -2.97 7.90
CA VAL A 556 31.34 -1.82 6.99
C VAL A 556 31.77 -2.27 5.61
N LYS A 557 31.05 -1.83 4.56
CA LYS A 557 31.38 -2.07 3.15
C LYS A 557 31.08 -0.85 2.28
N PHE A 558 31.81 -0.73 1.17
CA PHE A 558 31.47 0.21 0.10
C PHE A 558 30.33 -0.36 -0.77
N SER A 559 29.48 0.51 -1.31
CA SER A 559 28.39 0.11 -2.20
C SER A 559 28.87 -0.33 -3.59
N ALA A 560 30.06 0.10 -3.99
CA ALA A 560 30.70 -0.29 -5.24
C ALA A 560 32.17 -0.66 -4.99
N GLY A 561 32.75 -1.44 -5.91
CA GLY A 561 34.15 -1.82 -5.85
C GLY A 561 35.11 -0.63 -5.93
N GLN A 562 36.35 -0.83 -5.47
CA GLN A 562 37.39 0.19 -5.42
C GLN A 562 37.70 0.82 -6.78
N ASN A 563 37.50 0.08 -7.88
CA ASN A 563 37.64 0.59 -9.25
C ASN A 563 36.66 1.71 -9.61
N LYS A 564 35.63 1.95 -8.80
CA LYS A 564 34.68 3.06 -8.96
C LYS A 564 35.01 4.28 -8.08
N GLY A 565 36.16 4.28 -7.41
CA GLY A 565 36.57 5.34 -6.50
C GLY A 565 35.77 5.34 -5.19
N TRP A 566 35.51 6.53 -4.65
CA TRP A 566 34.67 6.67 -3.45
C TRP A 566 33.20 6.42 -3.78
N SER A 567 32.62 5.39 -3.16
CA SER A 567 31.18 5.13 -3.21
C SER A 567 30.56 5.23 -1.82
N SER A 568 29.23 5.19 -1.74
CA SER A 568 28.55 5.26 -0.44
C SER A 568 28.93 4.09 0.48
N LEU A 569 29.08 4.36 1.78
CA LEU A 569 29.32 3.32 2.77
C LEU A 569 27.99 2.75 3.30
N LYS A 570 27.93 1.43 3.40
CA LYS A 570 26.81 0.64 3.93
C LYS A 570 27.31 -0.35 4.97
N LEU A 571 26.38 -0.87 5.77
CA LEU A 571 26.63 -1.89 6.77
C LEU A 571 25.91 -3.17 6.36
N ALA A 572 26.64 -4.24 6.11
CA ALA A 572 26.05 -5.58 6.03
C ALA A 572 25.82 -6.07 7.47
N CYS A 573 24.55 -6.18 7.86
CA CYS A 573 24.16 -6.64 9.17
C CYS A 573 23.76 -8.11 9.05
N ASP A 574 24.64 -9.01 9.49
CA ASP A 574 24.51 -10.45 9.32
C ASP A 574 24.08 -11.09 10.66
N TYR A 575 22.87 -11.63 10.70
CA TYR A 575 22.34 -12.37 11.84
C TYR A 575 22.70 -13.85 11.73
N ASN A 576 23.21 -14.43 12.82
CA ASN A 576 23.37 -15.87 12.91
C ASN A 576 22.05 -16.50 13.38
N TYR A 577 21.49 -17.38 12.58
CA TYR A 577 20.36 -18.20 12.98
C TYR A 577 20.87 -19.59 13.37
N ALA A 578 20.35 -20.13 14.48
CA ALA A 578 20.69 -21.49 14.90
C ALA A 578 20.35 -22.48 13.77
N LEU A 579 21.31 -23.30 13.37
CA LEU A 579 21.10 -24.37 12.41
C LEU A 579 20.40 -25.52 13.13
N SER A 580 19.07 -25.45 13.25
CA SER A 580 18.27 -26.65 13.52
C SER A 580 18.30 -27.59 12.32
#